data_AF-A0A6P6M986-F1
#
_entry.id   AF-A0A6P6M986-F1
#
_cell.length_a   1.000
_cell.length_b   1.000
_cell.length_c   1.000
_cell.angle_alpha   90.00
_cell.angle_beta   90.00
_cell.angle_gamma   90.00
#
_symmetry.space_group_name_H-M   'P 1'
#
loop_
_entity.id
_entity.type
_entity.pdbx_description
1 polymer ?
#
loop_
_entity_poly.entity_id
_entity_poly.type
_entity_poly.pdbx_seq_one_letter_code
_entity_poly.pdbx_strand_id
1 'polypeptide(L)'
;MQLWWKLALMMMVIVCVTAQQVNYRRPTRVGVSCCKEVSRARIPATTTLIGYKHQNALSPCVDAIIFYTEKEKYCSDPKARWIKDRLKDLEEIMD
;
A
#
# COMPACT_ATOMS: atom_id res chain seq x y z
N MET A 1 5.57 -53.75 19.94
CA MET A 1 6.46 -53.10 18.93
C MET A 1 5.76 -52.07 18.04
N GLN A 2 4.67 -52.38 17.34
CA GLN A 2 4.09 -51.45 16.34
C GLN A 2 3.53 -50.14 16.92
N LEU A 3 3.00 -50.16 18.15
CA LEU A 3 2.40 -48.99 18.78
C LEU A 3 3.44 -47.91 19.11
N TRP A 4 4.65 -48.31 19.53
CA TRP A 4 5.72 -47.36 19.89
C TRP A 4 6.29 -46.63 18.69
N TRP A 5 6.44 -47.31 17.54
CA TRP A 5 6.85 -46.65 16.29
C TRP A 5 5.79 -45.63 15.84
N LYS A 6 4.50 -45.99 15.92
CA LYS A 6 3.40 -45.08 15.58
C LYS A 6 3.36 -43.86 16.51
N LEU A 7 3.60 -44.04 17.81
CA LEU A 7 3.70 -42.95 18.78
C LEU A 7 4.91 -42.05 18.51
N ALA A 8 6.06 -42.63 18.16
CA ALA A 8 7.26 -41.85 17.80
C ALA A 8 7.05 -41.01 16.53
N LEU A 9 6.40 -41.59 15.50
CA LEU A 9 6.04 -40.85 14.29
C LEU A 9 5.07 -39.70 14.57
N MET A 10 4.04 -39.94 15.39
CA MET A 10 3.09 -38.88 15.78
C MET A 10 3.78 -37.73 16.50
N MET A 11 4.68 -38.04 17.45
CA MET A 11 5.43 -37.01 18.19
C MET A 11 6.36 -36.21 17.29
N MET A 12 7.01 -36.84 16.30
CA MET A 12 7.86 -36.15 15.33
C MET A 12 7.08 -35.14 14.49
N VAL A 13 5.90 -35.53 13.99
CA VAL A 13 5.05 -34.64 13.19
C VAL A 13 4.57 -33.45 14.02
N ILE A 14 4.19 -33.66 15.29
CA ILE A 14 3.75 -32.59 16.18
C ILE A 14 4.87 -31.55 16.42
N VAL A 15 6.11 -32.00 16.62
CA VAL A 15 7.27 -31.10 16.81
C VAL A 15 7.57 -30.29 15.54
N CYS A 16 7.47 -30.90 14.35
CA CYS A 16 7.65 -30.19 13.09
C CYS A 16 6.60 -29.08 12.87
N VAL A 17 5.34 -29.37 13.18
CA VAL A 17 4.23 -28.41 12.99
C VAL A 17 4.35 -27.23 13.96
N THR A 18 4.71 -27.47 15.23
CA THR A 18 4.82 -26.39 16.23
C THR A 18 6.04 -25.49 16.00
N ALA A 19 7.15 -26.03 15.48
CA ALA A 19 8.33 -25.24 15.11
C ALA A 19 8.06 -24.22 14.00
N GLN A 20 7.09 -24.48 13.11
CA GLN A 20 6.75 -23.61 11.99
C GLN A 20 5.84 -22.42 12.37
N GLN A 21 5.19 -22.46 13.53
CA GLN A 21 4.21 -21.43 13.94
C GLN A 21 4.86 -20.11 14.41
N VAL A 22 6.12 -20.16 14.88
CA VAL A 22 6.79 -19.00 15.51
C VAL A 22 7.13 -17.87 14.52
N ASN A 23 7.29 -18.20 13.23
CA ASN A 23 7.65 -17.23 12.18
C ASN A 23 6.50 -16.83 11.27
N TYR A 24 5.25 -17.21 11.59
CA TYR A 24 4.09 -16.74 10.85
C TYR A 24 3.76 -15.30 11.25
N ARG A 25 4.61 -14.36 10.82
CA ARG A 25 4.28 -12.93 10.82
C ARG A 25 3.17 -12.72 9.80
N ARG A 26 1.91 -12.94 10.19
CA ARG A 26 0.81 -12.26 9.50
C ARG A 26 1.12 -10.76 9.57
N PRO A 27 1.13 -10.03 8.45
CA PRO A 27 1.13 -8.58 8.50
C PRO A 27 -0.13 -8.15 9.27
N THR A 28 -0.01 -7.86 10.56
CA THR A 28 -1.15 -7.69 11.47
C THR A 28 -1.93 -6.41 11.15
N ARG A 29 -1.37 -5.55 10.31
CA ARG A 29 -1.99 -4.38 9.67
C ARG A 29 -1.00 -3.85 8.65
N VAL A 30 -1.18 -4.15 7.38
CA VAL A 30 -0.64 -3.26 6.33
C VAL A 30 -1.52 -2.02 6.37
N GLY A 31 -1.06 -0.99 7.08
CA GLY A 31 -1.71 0.31 7.04
C GLY A 31 -1.62 0.82 5.60
N VAL A 32 -2.69 0.70 4.83
CA VAL A 32 -2.74 1.26 3.47
C VAL A 32 -2.75 2.78 3.66
N SER A 33 -1.60 3.42 3.47
CA SER A 33 -1.50 4.88 3.49
C SER A 33 -2.04 5.39 2.16
N CYS A 34 -3.31 5.78 2.19
CA CYS A 34 -4.04 6.26 1.02
C CYS A 34 -4.68 7.62 1.30
N CYS A 35 -4.98 8.36 0.23
CA CYS A 35 -5.74 9.60 0.34
C CYS A 35 -7.18 9.29 0.75
N LYS A 36 -7.61 9.84 1.88
CA LYS A 36 -9.01 9.79 2.36
C LYS A 36 -9.81 11.03 1.97
N GLU A 37 -9.10 12.13 1.74
CA GLU A 37 -9.64 13.41 1.32
C GLU A 37 -8.79 13.98 0.20
N VAL A 38 -9.40 14.86 -0.61
CA VAL A 38 -8.75 15.48 -1.76
C VAL A 38 -8.95 16.99 -1.73
N SER A 39 -7.92 17.72 -2.16
CA SER A 39 -8.00 19.16 -2.36
C SER A 39 -8.28 19.52 -3.81
N ARG A 40 -9.09 20.55 -4.03
CA ARG A 40 -9.25 21.21 -5.34
C ARG A 40 -8.32 22.40 -5.52
N ALA A 41 -7.64 22.83 -4.44
CA ALA A 41 -6.72 23.94 -4.48
C ALA A 41 -5.54 23.62 -5.42
N ARG A 42 -5.09 24.63 -6.16
CA ARG A 42 -3.96 24.47 -7.07
C ARG A 42 -2.67 24.41 -6.25
N ILE A 43 -1.81 23.43 -6.54
CA ILE A 43 -0.47 23.34 -5.96
C ILE A 43 0.38 24.51 -6.51
N PRO A 44 1.09 25.26 -5.66
CA PRO A 44 1.96 26.34 -6.11
C PRO A 44 2.99 25.85 -7.13
N ALA A 45 3.26 26.65 -8.16
CA ALA A 45 4.25 26.33 -9.19
C ALA A 45 5.69 26.24 -8.64
N THR A 46 5.93 26.84 -7.47
CA THR A 46 7.21 26.78 -6.75
C THR A 46 7.48 25.42 -6.11
N THR A 47 6.46 24.55 -6.01
CA THR A 47 6.62 23.21 -5.46
C THR A 47 7.13 22.26 -6.55
N THR A 48 8.33 21.71 -6.34
CA THR A 48 8.92 20.69 -7.22
C THR A 48 8.14 19.39 -7.09
N LEU A 49 7.45 19.02 -8.17
CA LEU A 49 6.73 17.75 -8.29
C LEU A 49 7.64 16.77 -9.04
N ILE A 50 7.88 15.60 -8.44
CA ILE A 50 8.71 14.53 -9.01
C ILE A 50 7.91 13.71 -10.02
N GLY A 51 6.63 13.52 -9.73
CA GLY A 51 5.72 12.74 -10.56
C GLY A 51 4.35 12.64 -9.90
N TYR A 52 3.47 11.84 -10.50
CA TYR A 52 2.14 11.62 -9.96
C TYR A 52 1.75 10.14 -10.01
N LYS A 53 0.72 9.79 -9.26
CA LYS A 53 0.04 8.49 -9.33
C LYS A 53 -1.46 8.66 -9.23
N HIS A 54 -2.20 7.93 -10.05
CA HIS A 54 -3.65 7.84 -9.90
C HIS A 54 -4.00 6.76 -8.86
N GLN A 55 -4.67 7.17 -7.80
CA GLN A 55 -5.25 6.28 -6.80
C GLN A 55 -6.75 6.08 -7.09
N ASN A 56 -7.15 4.84 -7.38
CA ASN A 56 -8.55 4.47 -7.51
C ASN A 56 -9.27 4.51 -6.15
N ALA A 57 -10.56 4.86 -6.15
CA ALA A 57 -11.39 4.82 -4.95
C ALA A 57 -11.55 3.39 -4.42
N LEU A 58 -11.24 3.21 -3.13
CA LEU A 58 -11.46 1.96 -2.40
C LEU A 58 -11.61 2.30 -0.91
N SER A 59 -12.83 2.28 -0.38
CA SER A 59 -13.12 2.68 1.00
C SER A 59 -12.11 2.10 2.02
N PRO A 60 -11.45 2.92 2.85
CA PRO A 60 -11.73 4.34 3.13
C PRO A 60 -11.04 5.35 2.18
N CYS A 61 -10.33 4.88 1.16
CA CYS A 61 -9.60 5.70 0.20
C CYS A 61 -10.56 6.28 -0.87
N VAL A 62 -10.32 7.53 -1.24
CA VAL A 62 -11.09 8.21 -2.30
C VAL A 62 -10.30 8.22 -3.62
N ASP A 63 -11.00 8.49 -4.71
CA ASP A 63 -10.38 8.72 -6.02
C ASP A 63 -9.51 9.97 -5.97
N ALA A 64 -8.20 9.85 -6.22
CA ALA A 64 -7.24 10.93 -6.01
C ALA A 64 -6.07 10.87 -7.00
N ILE A 65 -5.60 12.03 -7.44
CA ILE A 65 -4.28 12.19 -8.03
C ILE A 65 -3.30 12.52 -6.91
N ILE A 66 -2.32 11.65 -6.69
CA ILE A 66 -1.27 11.82 -5.70
C ILE A 66 -0.07 12.43 -6.40
N PHE A 67 0.28 13.66 -6.06
CA PHE A 67 1.53 14.27 -6.50
C PHE A 67 2.64 13.98 -5.49
N TYR A 68 3.78 13.51 -5.98
CA TYR A 68 4.97 13.23 -5.18
C TYR A 68 5.89 14.43 -5.22
N THR A 69 6.37 14.85 -4.05
CA THR A 69 7.43 15.84 -3.90
C THR A 69 8.56 15.26 -3.07
N GLU A 70 9.65 16.00 -2.94
CA GLU A 70 10.79 15.58 -2.11
C GLU A 70 10.41 15.41 -0.63
N LYS A 71 9.42 16.18 -0.15
CA LYS A 71 9.06 16.25 1.28
C LYS A 71 7.77 15.51 1.61
N GLU A 72 6.75 15.68 0.77
CA GLU A 72 5.40 15.20 1.07
C GLU A 72 4.61 14.82 -0.18
N LYS A 73 3.42 14.24 0.04
CA LYS A 73 2.49 13.85 -1.02
C LYS A 73 1.25 14.72 -0.96
N TYR A 74 0.79 15.21 -2.11
CA TYR A 74 -0.43 16.00 -2.20
C TYR A 74 -1.57 15.18 -2.83
N CYS A 75 -2.67 15.04 -2.11
CA CYS A 75 -3.90 14.42 -2.59
C CYS A 75 -4.79 15.46 -3.29
N SER A 76 -4.94 15.34 -4.61
CA SER A 76 -5.74 16.28 -5.42
C SER A 76 -6.95 15.60 -6.06
N ASP A 77 -8.05 16.35 -6.19
CA ASP A 77 -9.28 15.86 -6.83
C ASP A 77 -9.02 15.68 -8.35
N PRO A 78 -9.16 14.47 -8.92
CA PRO A 78 -8.94 14.23 -10.34
C PRO A 78 -9.83 15.08 -11.25
N LYS A 79 -10.96 15.57 -10.74
CA LYS A 79 -11.92 16.40 -11.48
C LYS A 79 -11.59 17.89 -11.45
N ALA A 80 -10.56 18.31 -10.71
CA ALA A 80 -10.15 19.71 -10.68
C ALA A 80 -9.63 20.16 -12.06
N ARG A 81 -10.09 21.34 -12.53
CA ARG A 81 -9.83 21.82 -13.90
C ARG A 81 -8.35 21.89 -14.26
N TRP A 82 -7.48 22.17 -13.28
CA TRP A 82 -6.04 22.35 -13.48
C TRP A 82 -5.26 21.04 -13.57
N ILE A 83 -5.83 19.91 -13.18
CA ILE A 83 -5.15 18.61 -13.14
C ILE A 83 -4.71 18.19 -14.52
N LYS A 84 -5.64 18.24 -15.50
CA LYS A 84 -5.35 17.82 -16.88
C LYS A 84 -4.17 18.54 -17.49
N ASP A 85 -4.00 19.83 -17.19
CA ASP A 85 -2.86 20.58 -17.69
C ASP A 85 -1.59 20.27 -16.90
N ARG A 86 -1.71 20.13 -15.57
CA ARG A 86 -0.55 19.82 -14.72
C ARG A 86 0.04 18.43 -14.95
N LEU A 87 -0.78 17.45 -15.33
CA LEU A 87 -0.34 16.09 -15.61
C LEU A 87 0.45 15.97 -16.92
N LYS A 88 0.24 16.88 -17.89
CA LYS A 88 0.97 16.85 -19.18
C LYS A 88 2.49 17.00 -19.01
N ASP A 89 2.89 17.72 -17.96
CA ASP A 89 4.28 18.06 -17.68
C ASP A 89 4.92 17.11 -16.65
N LEU A 90 4.24 16.02 -16.26
CA LEU A 90 4.69 15.09 -15.22
C LEU A 90 4.61 13.64 -15.68
N GLU A 91 5.51 12.82 -15.16
CA GLU A 91 5.49 11.38 -15.39
C GLU A 91 4.60 10.66 -14.38
N GLU A 92 3.91 9.62 -14.87
CA GLU A 92 3.13 8.71 -14.02
C GLU A 92 4.05 7.65 -13.42
N ILE A 93 4.05 7.57 -12.09
CA ILE A 93 4.79 6.57 -11.35
C ILE A 93 3.92 5.31 -11.27
N MET A 94 4.27 4.32 -12.08
CA MET A 94 3.72 2.97 -11.99
C MET A 94 4.59 2.15 -11.02
N ASP A 95 3.95 1.51 -10.03
CA ASP A 95 4.64 0.59 -9.10
C ASP A 95 4.96 -0.76 -9.78
#